data_AF-A0A804UE88-F1
#
_entry.id   AF-A0A804UE88-F1
#
_cell.length_a   1.000
_cell.length_b   1.000
_cell.length_c   1.000
_cell.angle_alpha   90.00
_cell.angle_beta   90.00
_cell.angle_gamma   90.00
#
_symmetry.space_group_name_H-M   'P 1'
#
loop_
_entity.id
_entity.type
_entity.pdbx_description
1 polymer ?
#
loop_
_entity_poly.entity_id
_entity_poly.type
_entity_poly.pdbx_seq_one_letter_code
_entity_poly.pdbx_strand_id
1 'polypeptide(L)'
;MFSLSQIEHDLPMPPHLLSRPLPDAIKAELERLFLDKVITKLGLCVSVYDIRSIEGGSIHPGEGCSTYKVSFRLLMFKPFNGEILVGRITGYDDKGLQVSLEFFSDICIPGHLMQFGTGTRW
;
A
#
# COMPACT_ATOMS: atom_id res chain seq x y z
N MET A 1 11.02 7.20 3.96
CA MET A 1 9.97 7.27 2.92
C MET A 1 9.28 5.92 2.74
N PHE A 2 10.03 4.81 2.59
CA PHE A 2 9.47 3.46 2.52
C PHE A 2 9.80 2.64 3.77
N SER A 3 8.92 1.73 4.14
CA SER A 3 9.09 0.80 5.26
C SER A 3 8.56 -0.59 4.91
N LEU A 4 9.12 -1.63 5.52
CA LEU A 4 8.60 -3.00 5.39
C LEU A 4 7.62 -3.27 6.53
N SER A 5 6.41 -3.71 6.19
CA SER A 5 5.40 -4.11 7.16
C SER A 5 5.11 -5.59 7.02
N GLN A 6 5.26 -6.35 8.10
CA GLN A 6 4.91 -7.77 8.15
C GLN A 6 3.44 -7.94 8.54
N ILE A 7 2.71 -8.74 7.76
CA ILE A 7 1.28 -9.01 7.96
C ILE A 7 1.04 -10.52 7.89
N GLU A 8 0.17 -11.02 8.74
CA GLU A 8 -0.43 -12.35 8.62
C GLU A 8 -1.85 -12.22 8.06
N HIS A 9 -2.17 -13.03 7.06
CA HIS A 9 -3.49 -13.01 6.42
C HIS A 9 -3.95 -14.43 6.08
N ASP A 10 -5.24 -14.71 6.32
CA ASP A 10 -5.88 -15.94 5.88
C ASP A 10 -6.45 -15.73 4.48
N LEU A 11 -5.82 -16.35 3.49
CA LEU A 11 -6.12 -16.19 2.08
C LEU A 11 -6.94 -17.38 1.56
N PRO A 12 -8.23 -17.21 1.23
CA PRO A 12 -9.00 -18.23 0.53
C PRO A 12 -8.55 -18.30 -0.93
N MET A 13 -8.15 -19.50 -1.38
CA MET A 13 -7.68 -19.75 -2.73
C MET A 13 -8.69 -20.63 -3.50
N PRO A 14 -9.35 -20.08 -4.54
CA PRO A 14 -10.21 -20.85 -5.41
C PRO A 14 -9.48 -22.00 -6.12
N PRO A 15 -10.15 -23.13 -6.40
CA PRO A 15 -9.53 -24.30 -7.03
C PRO A 15 -8.86 -24.04 -8.38
N HIS A 16 -9.39 -23.09 -9.16
CA HIS A 16 -8.83 -22.76 -10.48
C HIS A 16 -7.43 -22.14 -10.40
N LEU A 17 -7.08 -21.48 -9.29
CA LEU A 17 -5.75 -20.91 -9.06
C LEU A 17 -4.72 -21.93 -8.60
N LEU A 18 -5.15 -23.10 -8.10
CA LEU A 18 -4.27 -24.20 -7.68
C LEU A 18 -3.55 -24.89 -8.85
N SER A 19 -3.92 -24.55 -10.09
CA SER A 19 -3.22 -25.02 -11.30
C SER A 19 -1.84 -24.40 -11.50
N ARG A 20 -1.54 -23.30 -10.78
CA ARG A 20 -0.25 -22.57 -10.82
C ARG A 20 0.64 -22.97 -9.63
N PRO A 21 1.95 -22.72 -9.70
CA PRO A 21 2.81 -22.82 -8.52
C PRO A 21 2.24 -22.00 -7.35
N LEU A 22 2.09 -22.64 -6.20
CA LEU A 22 1.43 -22.04 -5.03
C LEU A 22 2.00 -20.66 -4.63
N PRO A 23 3.33 -20.44 -4.60
CA PRO A 23 3.88 -19.12 -4.28
C PRO A 23 3.46 -18.03 -5.27
N ASP A 24 3.37 -18.36 -6.56
CA ASP A 24 2.99 -17.41 -7.61
C ASP A 24 1.50 -17.07 -7.53
N ALA A 25 0.66 -18.07 -7.27
CA ALA A 25 -0.78 -17.88 -7.06
C ALA A 25 -1.06 -17.00 -5.83
N ILE A 26 -0.37 -17.26 -4.71
CA ILE A 26 -0.48 -16.45 -3.50
C ILE A 26 0.01 -15.04 -3.74
N LYS A 27 1.16 -14.85 -4.39
CA LYS A 27 1.70 -13.52 -4.69
C LYS A 27 0.72 -12.70 -5.53
N ALA A 28 0.14 -13.29 -6.57
CA ALA A 28 -0.82 -12.62 -7.43
C ALA A 28 -2.09 -12.18 -6.66
N GLU A 29 -2.61 -13.03 -5.77
CA GLU A 29 -3.75 -12.67 -4.94
C GLU A 29 -3.41 -11.60 -3.89
N LEU A 30 -2.22 -11.67 -3.27
CA LEU A 30 -1.75 -10.63 -2.35
C LEU A 30 -1.60 -9.28 -3.06
N GLU A 31 -1.04 -9.26 -4.27
CA GLU A 31 -0.97 -8.05 -5.10
C GLU A 31 -2.37 -7.51 -5.39
N ARG A 32 -3.31 -8.37 -5.81
CA ARG A 32 -4.71 -7.96 -6.05
C ARG A 32 -5.39 -7.39 -4.79
N LEU A 33 -5.07 -7.93 -3.62
CA LEU A 33 -5.70 -7.53 -2.36
C LEU A 33 -5.10 -6.25 -1.76
N PHE A 34 -3.79 -6.05 -1.87
CA PHE A 34 -3.07 -5.01 -1.14
C PHE A 34 -2.48 -3.90 -2.00
N LEU A 35 -2.15 -4.13 -3.27
CA LEU A 35 -1.51 -3.13 -4.13
C LEU A 35 -2.38 -1.87 -4.26
N ASP A 36 -1.74 -0.70 -4.21
CA ASP A 36 -2.38 0.63 -4.28
C ASP A 36 -3.42 0.91 -3.19
N LYS A 37 -3.43 0.13 -2.10
CA LYS A 37 -4.32 0.36 -0.97
C LYS A 37 -3.61 1.02 0.20
N VAL A 38 -4.31 1.96 0.82
CA VAL A 38 -3.88 2.59 2.06
C VAL A 38 -4.36 1.73 3.23
N ILE A 39 -3.42 1.18 3.99
CA ILE A 39 -3.70 0.42 5.21
C ILE A 39 -3.49 1.35 6.41
N THR A 40 -4.51 1.47 7.26
CA THR A 40 -4.48 2.30 8.46
C THR A 40 -3.25 1.97 9.31
N LYS A 41 -2.52 3.01 9.75
CA LYS A 41 -1.24 2.94 10.51
C LYS A 41 -0.01 2.43 9.73
N LEU A 42 -0.16 1.74 8.59
CA LEU A 42 0.95 1.20 7.82
C LEU A 42 1.32 2.06 6.60
N GLY A 43 0.37 2.77 5.99
CA GLY A 43 0.61 3.66 4.84
C GLY A 43 0.07 3.09 3.52
N LEU A 44 0.56 3.60 2.39
CA LEU A 44 0.18 3.13 1.05
C LEU A 44 1.03 1.91 0.67
N CYS A 45 0.40 0.82 0.22
CA CYS A 45 1.12 -0.34 -0.28
C CYS A 45 1.61 -0.11 -1.71
N VAL A 46 2.91 -0.28 -1.93
CA VAL A 46 3.57 -0.12 -3.24
C VAL A 46 3.76 -1.47 -3.93
N SER A 47 4.11 -2.52 -3.16
CA SER A 47 4.28 -3.88 -3.68
C SER A 47 4.38 -4.90 -2.56
N VAL A 48 4.21 -6.17 -2.93
CA VAL A 48 4.57 -7.32 -2.07
C VAL A 48 6.08 -7.54 -2.16
N TYR A 49 6.78 -7.47 -1.02
CA TYR A 49 8.23 -7.60 -0.96
C TYR A 49 8.67 -9.06 -1.00
N ASP A 50 8.23 -9.86 -0.03
CA ASP A 50 8.46 -11.30 0.01
C ASP A 50 7.40 -12.03 0.83
N ILE A 51 7.29 -13.34 0.61
CA ILE A 51 6.46 -14.25 1.40
C ILE A 51 7.39 -15.00 2.36
N ARG A 52 7.12 -14.91 3.66
CA ARG A 52 7.94 -15.50 4.72
C ARG A 52 7.53 -16.93 5.05
N SER A 53 6.23 -17.16 5.19
CA SER A 53 5.68 -18.49 5.44
C SER A 53 4.34 -18.65 4.75
N ILE A 54 4.07 -19.88 4.34
CA ILE A 54 2.79 -20.33 3.81
C ILE A 54 2.42 -21.55 4.65
N GLU A 55 1.36 -21.43 5.41
CA GLU A 55 0.81 -22.46 6.27
C GLU A 55 -0.59 -22.82 5.81
N GLY A 56 -1.00 -24.07 6.00
CA GLY A 56 -2.36 -24.51 5.72
C GLY A 56 -2.56 -25.15 4.35
N GLY A 57 -3.73 -24.86 3.76
CA GLY A 57 -4.42 -25.71 2.78
C GLY A 57 -5.64 -26.42 3.36
N SER A 58 -6.26 -25.84 4.40
CA SER A 58 -7.48 -26.40 4.99
C SER A 58 -8.68 -26.03 4.13
N ILE A 59 -9.55 -27.01 3.90
CA ILE A 59 -10.81 -26.83 3.19
C ILE A 59 -11.91 -26.94 4.24
N HIS A 60 -12.66 -25.85 4.43
CA HIS A 60 -13.81 -25.88 5.35
C HIS A 60 -14.96 -26.63 4.68
N PRO A 61 -15.66 -27.53 5.39
CA PRO A 61 -16.82 -28.22 4.83
C PRO A 61 -17.85 -27.22 4.28
N GLY A 62 -18.19 -27.32 2.99
CA GLY A 62 -19.12 -26.42 2.31
C GLY A 62 -18.47 -25.27 1.55
N GLU A 63 -17.22 -24.91 1.86
CA GLU A 63 -16.42 -23.92 1.14
C GLU A 63 -15.47 -24.68 0.21
N GLY A 64 -15.76 -24.73 -1.10
CA GLY A 64 -14.94 -25.44 -2.08
C GLY A 64 -13.55 -24.82 -2.34
N CYS A 65 -13.04 -23.97 -1.44
CA CYS A 65 -11.81 -23.22 -1.55
C CYS A 65 -10.82 -23.63 -0.45
N SER A 66 -9.53 -23.67 -0.77
CA SER A 66 -8.48 -23.95 0.21
C SER A 66 -8.03 -22.65 0.87
N THR A 67 -8.07 -22.58 2.21
CA THR A 67 -7.57 -21.42 2.95
C THR A 67 -6.11 -21.64 3.34
N TYR A 68 -5.27 -20.66 3.01
CA TYR A 68 -3.86 -20.62 3.36
C TYR A 68 -3.59 -19.46 4.31
N LYS A 69 -2.97 -19.73 5.45
CA LYS A 69 -2.45 -18.70 6.34
C LYS A 69 -1.07 -18.28 5.84
N VAL A 70 -0.94 -17.03 5.41
CA VAL A 70 0.30 -16.51 4.80
C VAL A 70 0.88 -15.39 5.64
N SER A 71 2.19 -15.47 5.91
CA SER A 71 2.96 -14.38 6.49
C SER A 71 3.85 -13.77 5.42
N PHE A 72 3.73 -12.47 5.18
CA PHE A 72 4.43 -11.78 4.10
C PHE A 72 4.81 -10.36 4.53
N ARG A 73 5.74 -9.75 3.79
CA ARG A 73 6.13 -8.35 3.98
C ARG A 73 5.67 -7.51 2.80
N LEU A 74 5.09 -6.36 3.11
CA LEU A 74 4.70 -5.35 2.13
C LEU A 74 5.70 -4.19 2.15
N LEU A 75 6.01 -3.67 0.96
CA LEU A 75 6.70 -2.40 0.80
C LEU A 75 5.66 -1.28 0.92
N MET A 76 5.73 -0.52 2.01
CA MET A 76 4.78 0.54 2.32
C MET A 76 5.44 1.91 2.13
N PHE A 77 4.79 2.80 1.39
CA PHE A 77 5.07 4.23 1.40
C PHE A 77 4.48 4.85 2.66
N LYS A 78 5.36 5.24 3.58
CA LYS A 78 5.05 5.83 4.88
C LYS A 78 6.18 6.82 5.23
N PRO A 79 6.10 8.07 4.76
CA PRO A 79 7.05 9.09 5.16
C PRO A 79 6.94 9.38 6.66
N PHE A 80 8.04 9.78 7.28
CA PHE A 80 8.06 10.14 8.71
C PHE A 80 8.03 11.66 8.92
N ASN A 81 7.65 12.10 10.12
CA ASN A 81 7.60 13.53 10.42
C ASN A 81 9.01 14.16 10.38
N GLY A 82 9.18 15.23 9.62
CA GLY A 82 10.48 15.87 9.37
C GLY A 82 11.28 15.29 8.21
N GLU A 83 10.74 14.29 7.49
CA GLU A 83 11.38 13.79 6.26
C GLU A 83 11.28 14.81 5.12
N ILE A 84 12.38 15.00 4.38
CA ILE A 84 12.42 15.90 3.21
C ILE A 84 12.11 15.07 1.97
N LEU A 85 11.08 15.49 1.22
CA LEU A 85 10.65 14.86 -0.03
C LEU A 85 10.70 15.85 -1.18
N VAL A 86 10.94 15.36 -2.39
CA VAL A 86 10.95 16.15 -3.62
C VAL A 86 9.74 15.73 -4.47
N GLY A 87 8.90 16.69 -4.82
CA GLY A 87 7.69 16.47 -5.61
C GLY A 87 7.43 17.58 -6.61
N ARG A 88 6.45 17.35 -7.49
CA ARG A 88 5.97 18.33 -8.47
C ARG A 88 4.74 19.03 -7.95
N ILE A 89 4.69 20.35 -8.11
CA ILE A 89 3.49 21.14 -7.85
C ILE A 89 2.45 20.79 -8.91
N THR A 90 1.26 20.38 -8.48
CA THR A 90 0.14 20.04 -9.37
C THR A 90 -0.87 21.16 -9.48
N GLY A 91 -1.03 21.95 -8.41
CA GLY A 91 -1.97 23.06 -8.37
C GLY A 91 -1.97 23.74 -7.01
N TYR A 92 -2.90 24.67 -6.85
CA TYR A 92 -3.14 25.41 -5.62
C TYR A 92 -4.64 25.57 -5.42
N ASP A 93 -5.08 25.42 -4.17
CA ASP A 93 -6.47 25.60 -3.74
C ASP A 93 -6.54 26.44 -2.46
N ASP A 94 -7.76 26.67 -1.95
CA ASP A 94 -7.99 27.41 -0.71
C ASP A 94 -7.35 26.73 0.53
N LYS A 95 -7.04 25.42 0.47
CA LYS A 95 -6.41 24.67 1.55
C LYS A 95 -4.88 24.82 1.51
N GLY A 96 -4.30 25.00 0.32
CA GLY A 96 -2.88 25.23 0.14
C GLY A 96 -2.33 24.74 -1.20
N LEU A 97 -1.02 24.46 -1.22
CA LEU A 97 -0.32 23.98 -2.41
C LEU A 97 -0.42 22.46 -2.50
N GLN A 98 -0.90 21.97 -3.64
CA GLN A 98 -1.02 20.53 -3.90
C GLN A 98 0.24 20.02 -4.60
N VAL A 99 0.84 18.97 -4.04
CA VAL A 99 2.11 18.39 -4.50
C VAL A 99 1.90 16.91 -4.82
N SER A 100 2.57 16.43 -5.86
CA SER A 100 2.56 15.01 -6.24
C SER A 100 3.98 14.45 -6.32
N LEU A 101 4.11 13.19 -5.89
CA LEU A 101 5.30 12.35 -6.01
C LEU A 101 5.15 11.31 -7.13
N GLU A 102 4.36 11.62 -8.16
CA GLU A 102 4.02 10.75 -9.31
C GLU A 102 3.06 9.60 -8.95
N PHE A 103 3.44 8.70 -8.04
CA PHE A 103 2.58 7.60 -7.59
C PHE A 103 1.61 8.00 -6.46
N PHE A 104 1.82 9.17 -5.85
CA PHE A 104 0.99 9.69 -4.77
C PHE A 104 0.75 11.19 -4.95
N SER A 105 -0.49 11.64 -4.89
CA SER A 105 -0.88 13.03 -5.19
C SER A 105 -1.62 13.75 -4.06
N ASP A 106 -1.89 13.06 -2.94
CA ASP A 106 -2.65 13.63 -1.82
C ASP A 106 -1.71 14.27 -0.79
N ILE A 107 -0.89 15.25 -1.24
CA ILE A 107 0.02 16.02 -0.39
C ILE A 107 -0.34 17.50 -0.48
N CYS A 108 -0.80 18.05 0.65
CA CYS A 108 -1.15 19.46 0.77
C CYS A 108 -0.17 20.17 1.70
N ILE A 109 0.41 21.28 1.24
CA ILE A 109 1.19 22.21 2.06
C ILE A 109 0.26 23.37 2.43
N PRO A 110 -0.17 23.50 3.70
CA PRO A 110 -1.03 24.60 4.13
C PRO A 110 -0.36 25.96 3.98
N GLY A 111 -1.12 26.97 3.57
CA GLY A 111 -0.61 28.33 3.36
C GLY A 111 0.09 28.95 4.58
N HIS A 112 -0.36 28.62 5.79
CA HIS A 112 0.24 29.12 7.04
C HIS A 112 1.63 28.54 7.34
N LEU A 113 2.04 27.47 6.66
CA LEU A 113 3.39 26.89 6.78
C LEU A 113 4.32 27.32 5.63
N MET A 114 3.81 28.10 4.67
CA MET A 114 4.61 28.60 3.57
C MET A 114 5.44 29.81 3.98
N GLN A 115 6.43 30.14 3.16
CA GLN A 115 7.26 31.32 3.36
C GLN A 115 6.40 32.60 3.36
N PHE A 116 6.84 33.62 4.10
CA PHE A 116 6.22 34.93 4.06
C PHE A 116 6.30 35.52 2.63
N GLY A 117 5.17 36.02 2.11
CA GLY A 117 5.07 36.57 0.76
C GLY A 117 4.56 35.60 -0.32
N THR A 118 4.43 34.30 -0.02
CA THR A 118 3.83 33.33 -0.97
C THR A 118 2.30 33.34 -0.99
N GLY A 119 1.66 33.83 0.08
CA GLY A 119 0.22 34.02 0.14
C GLY A 119 -0.16 35.45 -0.15
N THR A 120 -0.27 35.86 -1.41
CA THR A 120 -1.04 37.06 -1.79
C THR A 120 -1.22 37.21 -3.31
N ARG A 121 -2.51 37.30 -3.71
CA ARG A 121 -3.09 37.96 -4.89
C ARG A 121 -2.52 37.61 -6.28
N TRP A 122 -3.29 36.79 -7.00
CA TRP A 122 -3.62 37.01 -8.41
C TRP A 122 -5.14 37.13 -8.52
#